data_AF-A0A847GMI7-F1
#
_entry.id   AF-A0A847GMI7-F1
#
_cell.length_a   1.000
_cell.length_b   1.000
_cell.length_c   1.000
_cell.angle_alpha   90.00
_cell.angle_beta   90.00
_cell.angle_gamma   90.00
#
_symmetry.space_group_name_H-M   'P 1'
#
loop_
_entity.id
_entity.type
_entity.pdbx_description
1 polymer ?
#
loop_
_entity_poly.entity_id
_entity_poly.type
_entity_poly.pdbx_seq_one_letter_code
_entity_poly.pdbx_strand_id
1 'polypeptide(L)'
;GTGWVPDLTLIDSGWKDKQWGTEPVYILAAQAGFRGILPCKGRSPWQQRNASQTVVPLPECNLSYANGIWLADLDADAWKLKVHHGFLQPFGTVGSLALFTPPRDEAGREKWQRHQNYAGHILREEWQKQPNSSYRWVPEGSRPGHLRSQKANHYLDATAYAIAARTIWGLWTIRPKQGPPTKPAKKPLTRDRGPPSETSWIHRR
;
A
#
# COMPACT_ATOMS: atom_id res chain seq x y z
N GLY A 1 -0.33 -2.09 -30.93
CA GLY A 1 -0.09 -1.32 -29.71
C GLY A 1 0.23 -2.29 -28.59
N THR A 2 1.21 -1.99 -27.76
CA THR A 2 1.52 -2.82 -26.58
C THR A 2 0.35 -2.69 -25.61
N GLY A 3 -0.54 -3.68 -25.63
CA GLY A 3 -1.76 -3.73 -24.84
C GLY A 3 -1.43 -4.00 -23.38
N TRP A 4 -1.10 -2.95 -22.64
CA TRP A 4 -1.05 -3.02 -21.18
C TRP A 4 -2.49 -3.11 -20.68
N VAL A 5 -2.84 -4.24 -20.07
CA VAL A 5 -4.11 -4.42 -19.38
C VAL A 5 -3.82 -4.30 -17.88
N PRO A 6 -4.55 -3.48 -17.12
CA PRO A 6 -4.38 -3.43 -15.67
C PRO A 6 -4.71 -4.79 -15.06
N ASP A 7 -3.81 -5.27 -14.22
CA ASP A 7 -3.92 -6.53 -13.49
C ASP A 7 -5.17 -6.58 -12.59
N LEU A 8 -5.36 -5.54 -11.77
CA LEU A 8 -6.56 -5.34 -10.97
C LEU A 8 -6.83 -3.84 -10.79
N THR A 9 -8.05 -3.42 -11.11
CA THR A 9 -8.58 -2.08 -10.89
C THR A 9 -9.69 -2.16 -9.85
N LEU A 10 -9.49 -1.47 -8.73
CA LEU A 10 -10.55 -1.26 -7.74
C LEU A 10 -11.32 0.01 -8.07
N ILE A 11 -12.64 -0.10 -8.10
CA ILE A 11 -13.52 1.04 -8.37
C ILE A 11 -14.39 1.27 -7.14
N ASP A 12 -14.27 2.47 -6.54
CA ASP A 12 -15.10 2.82 -5.38
C ASP A 12 -16.58 2.71 -5.77
N SER A 13 -17.34 1.93 -5.01
CA SER A 13 -18.76 1.72 -5.26
C SER A 13 -19.62 2.93 -4.88
N GLY A 14 -19.03 4.12 -4.70
CA GLY A 14 -19.75 5.40 -4.65
C GLY A 14 -19.85 6.04 -3.27
N TRP A 15 -20.20 7.33 -3.25
CA TRP A 15 -20.33 8.13 -2.03
C TRP A 15 -21.73 8.02 -1.40
N LYS A 16 -21.92 8.53 -0.17
CA LYS A 16 -23.21 8.54 0.53
C LYS A 16 -24.28 9.44 -0.14
N ASP A 17 -23.93 10.13 -1.22
CA ASP A 17 -24.87 10.97 -1.96
C ASP A 17 -25.84 10.09 -2.75
N LYS A 18 -27.14 10.33 -2.55
CA LYS A 18 -28.22 9.58 -3.23
C LYS A 18 -28.21 9.77 -4.75
N GLN A 19 -27.57 10.83 -5.24
CA GLN A 19 -27.40 11.06 -6.68
C GLN A 19 -26.26 10.20 -7.27
N TRP A 20 -25.39 9.62 -6.43
CA TRP A 20 -24.30 8.77 -6.87
C TRP A 20 -24.75 7.30 -6.86
N GLY A 21 -25.25 6.84 -8.00
CA GLY A 21 -25.62 5.43 -8.19
C GLY A 21 -24.39 4.52 -8.11
N THR A 22 -24.48 3.46 -7.31
CA THR A 22 -23.43 2.42 -7.19
C THR A 22 -23.53 1.36 -8.29
N GLU A 23 -24.72 1.30 -8.91
CA GLU A 23 -25.14 0.35 -9.95
C GLU A 23 -24.21 0.30 -11.18
N PRO A 24 -23.76 1.44 -11.75
CA PRO A 24 -22.89 1.41 -12.92
C PRO A 24 -21.58 0.66 -12.69
N VAL A 25 -21.02 0.77 -11.48
CA VAL A 25 -19.77 0.09 -11.12
C VAL A 25 -19.99 -1.43 -11.08
N TYR A 26 -21.10 -1.85 -10.48
CA TYR A 26 -21.44 -3.27 -10.38
C TYR A 26 -21.75 -3.88 -11.75
N ILE A 27 -22.48 -3.16 -12.61
CA ILE A 27 -22.76 -3.59 -13.99
C ILE A 27 -21.45 -3.73 -14.77
N LEU A 28 -20.56 -2.74 -14.70
CA LEU A 28 -19.26 -2.79 -15.37
C LEU A 28 -18.42 -4.00 -14.92
N ALA A 29 -18.33 -4.23 -13.60
CA ALA A 29 -17.57 -5.34 -13.05
C ALA A 29 -18.17 -6.69 -13.44
N ALA A 30 -19.50 -6.82 -13.43
CA ALA A 30 -20.20 -8.02 -13.86
C ALA A 30 -20.03 -8.30 -15.36
N GLN A 31 -20.11 -7.28 -16.21
CA GLN A 31 -19.84 -7.38 -17.65
C GLN A 31 -18.40 -7.80 -17.95
N ALA A 32 -17.45 -7.34 -17.14
CA ALA A 32 -16.05 -7.77 -17.20
C ALA A 32 -15.83 -9.19 -16.61
N GLY A 33 -16.87 -9.84 -16.08
CA GLY A 33 -16.77 -11.13 -15.38
C GLY A 33 -15.86 -11.08 -14.16
N PHE A 34 -15.73 -9.91 -13.53
CA PHE A 34 -14.81 -9.62 -12.43
C PHE A 34 -13.32 -9.85 -12.78
N ARG A 35 -12.97 -9.82 -14.07
CA ARG A 35 -11.59 -9.98 -14.55
C ARG A 35 -10.89 -8.62 -14.58
N GLY A 36 -10.01 -8.40 -13.62
CA GLY A 36 -9.21 -7.17 -13.53
C GLY A 36 -9.99 -5.92 -13.12
N ILE A 37 -11.29 -6.03 -12.84
CA ILE A 37 -12.13 -4.96 -12.29
C ILE A 37 -12.94 -5.51 -11.13
N LEU A 38 -12.85 -4.85 -9.99
CA LEU A 38 -13.60 -5.23 -8.80
C LEU A 38 -14.15 -3.96 -8.11
N PRO A 39 -15.44 -3.91 -7.77
CA PRO A 39 -15.95 -2.83 -6.94
C PRO A 39 -15.32 -2.92 -5.54
N CYS A 40 -15.09 -1.78 -4.91
CA CYS A 40 -14.55 -1.73 -3.55
C CYS A 40 -15.26 -0.69 -2.68
N LYS A 41 -15.11 -0.84 -1.37
CA LYS A 41 -15.53 0.16 -0.39
C LYS A 41 -14.54 0.25 0.76
N GLY A 42 -14.08 1.46 1.06
CA GLY A 42 -13.39 1.74 2.33
C GLY A 42 -14.34 1.64 3.52
N ARG A 43 -13.94 0.87 4.54
CA ARG A 43 -14.66 0.68 5.80
C ARG A 43 -13.85 1.29 6.95
N SER A 44 -14.53 2.08 7.78
CA SER A 44 -14.05 2.52 9.09
C SER A 44 -15.27 2.64 10.04
N PRO A 45 -15.25 2.03 11.24
CA PRO A 45 -14.15 1.22 11.77
C PRO A 45 -13.99 -0.11 11.00
N TRP A 46 -12.75 -0.59 10.90
CA TRP A 46 -12.45 -1.86 10.23
C TRP A 46 -12.77 -3.06 11.12
N GLN A 47 -13.33 -4.10 10.50
CA GLN A 47 -13.49 -5.42 11.10
C GLN A 47 -13.16 -6.48 10.06
N GLN A 48 -12.15 -7.30 10.36
CA GLN A 48 -11.86 -8.48 9.55
C GLN A 48 -12.98 -9.51 9.76
N ARG A 49 -13.47 -10.08 8.67
CA ARG A 49 -14.55 -11.08 8.72
C ARG A 49 -13.97 -12.48 8.78
N ASN A 50 -14.73 -13.42 9.32
CA ASN A 50 -14.36 -14.83 9.30
C ASN A 50 -14.48 -15.39 7.88
N ALA A 51 -13.58 -16.31 7.53
CA ALA A 51 -13.64 -17.02 6.26
C ALA A 51 -14.95 -17.81 6.12
N SER A 52 -15.55 -17.74 4.95
CA SER A 52 -16.76 -18.50 4.60
C SER A 52 -16.80 -18.76 3.09
N GLN A 53 -17.83 -19.46 2.61
CA GLN A 53 -18.05 -19.66 1.17
C GLN A 53 -18.21 -18.34 0.40
N THR A 54 -18.59 -17.26 1.09
CA THR A 54 -18.87 -15.95 0.50
C THR A 54 -17.92 -14.86 1.00
N VAL A 55 -16.91 -15.22 1.79
CA VAL A 55 -15.96 -14.27 2.36
C VAL A 55 -14.56 -14.85 2.35
N VAL A 56 -13.66 -14.18 1.63
CA VAL A 56 -12.22 -14.45 1.66
C VAL A 56 -11.54 -13.31 2.43
N PRO A 57 -11.18 -13.51 3.70
CA PRO A 57 -10.44 -12.51 4.46
C PRO A 57 -8.98 -12.46 3.99
N LEU A 58 -8.49 -11.25 3.80
CA LEU A 58 -7.10 -10.91 3.49
C LEU A 58 -6.60 -9.90 4.55
N PRO A 59 -5.28 -9.64 4.65
CA PRO A 59 -4.79 -8.53 5.46
C PRO A 59 -5.43 -7.21 5.01
N GLU A 60 -6.12 -6.53 5.95
CA GLU A 60 -6.76 -5.21 5.74
C GLU A 60 -7.79 -5.18 4.59
N CYS A 61 -8.34 -6.34 4.20
CA CYS A 61 -9.31 -6.48 3.13
C CYS A 61 -10.19 -7.73 3.35
N ASN A 62 -11.47 -7.67 2.99
CA ASN A 62 -12.33 -8.83 2.86
C ASN A 62 -12.86 -8.82 1.43
N LEU A 63 -12.68 -9.92 0.69
CA LEU A 63 -13.42 -10.13 -0.54
C LEU A 63 -14.75 -10.78 -0.16
N SER A 64 -15.84 -10.06 -0.34
CA SER A 64 -17.19 -10.48 0.01
C SER A 64 -17.98 -10.76 -1.27
N TYR A 65 -18.67 -11.91 -1.33
CA TYR A 65 -19.64 -12.22 -2.37
C TYR A 65 -21.06 -12.05 -1.83
N ALA A 66 -21.85 -11.17 -2.44
CA ALA A 66 -23.23 -10.94 -2.06
C ALA A 66 -24.06 -10.56 -3.29
N ASN A 67 -25.29 -11.08 -3.38
CA ASN A 67 -26.24 -10.78 -4.47
C ASN A 67 -25.63 -10.94 -5.88
N GLY A 68 -24.81 -11.97 -6.09
CA GLY A 68 -24.18 -12.22 -7.38
C GLY A 68 -22.89 -11.43 -7.65
N ILE A 69 -22.47 -10.55 -6.73
CA ILE A 69 -21.39 -9.59 -6.94
C ILE A 69 -20.26 -9.83 -5.94
N TRP A 70 -19.01 -9.84 -6.45
CA TRP A 70 -17.82 -9.74 -5.61
C TRP A 70 -17.50 -8.27 -5.29
N LEU A 71 -17.20 -7.98 -4.04
CA LEU A 71 -16.83 -6.66 -3.51
C LEU A 71 -15.58 -6.78 -2.65
N ALA A 72 -14.64 -5.85 -2.80
CA ALA A 72 -13.55 -5.66 -1.84
C ALA A 72 -13.93 -4.65 -0.75
N ASP A 73 -14.17 -5.13 0.46
CA ASP A 73 -14.25 -4.27 1.65
C ASP A 73 -12.82 -4.03 2.16
N LEU A 74 -12.37 -2.79 2.18
CA LEU A 74 -11.00 -2.41 2.53
C LEU A 74 -10.96 -1.70 3.89
N ASP A 75 -9.91 -1.95 4.69
CA ASP A 75 -9.62 -1.13 5.88
C ASP A 75 -9.17 0.28 5.44
N ALA A 76 -10.11 1.23 5.43
CA ALA A 76 -9.83 2.55 4.91
C ALA A 76 -8.71 3.25 5.70
N ASP A 77 -8.68 3.06 7.02
CA ASP A 77 -7.73 3.75 7.88
C ASP A 77 -6.31 3.20 7.66
N ALA A 78 -6.16 1.87 7.65
CA ALA A 78 -4.86 1.23 7.42
C ALA A 78 -4.28 1.55 6.04
N TRP A 79 -5.09 1.48 4.97
CA TRP A 79 -4.60 1.77 3.62
C TRP A 79 -4.22 3.24 3.44
N LYS A 80 -4.98 4.18 3.99
CA LYS A 80 -4.62 5.61 3.96
C LYS A 80 -3.35 5.90 4.77
N LEU A 81 -3.18 5.25 5.92
CA LEU A 81 -1.94 5.35 6.70
C LEU A 81 -0.73 4.84 5.91
N LYS A 82 -0.86 3.72 5.18
CA LYS A 82 0.20 3.22 4.31
C LYS A 82 0.56 4.22 3.21
N VAL A 83 -0.43 4.87 2.59
CA VAL A 83 -0.19 5.94 1.61
C VAL A 83 0.63 7.07 2.26
N HIS A 84 0.16 7.56 3.41
CA HIS A 84 0.82 8.64 4.14
C HIS A 84 2.27 8.28 4.51
N HIS A 85 2.48 7.12 5.12
CA HIS A 85 3.83 6.64 5.45
C HIS A 85 4.70 6.45 4.21
N GLY A 86 4.14 5.94 3.12
CA GLY A 86 4.86 5.72 1.88
C GLY A 86 5.42 7.01 1.29
N PHE A 87 4.67 8.12 1.34
CA PHE A 87 5.17 9.42 0.88
C PHE A 87 6.18 10.08 1.82
N LEU A 88 6.18 9.72 3.11
CA LEU A 88 7.16 10.23 4.08
C LEU A 88 8.49 9.46 4.05
N GLN A 89 8.51 8.27 3.46
CA GLN A 89 9.73 7.47 3.37
C GLN A 89 10.68 8.00 2.29
N PRO A 90 12.00 7.88 2.49
CA PRO A 90 12.97 8.21 1.45
C PRO A 90 12.72 7.40 0.17
N PHE A 91 12.83 8.06 -0.99
CA PHE A 91 12.66 7.38 -2.27
C PHE A 91 13.60 6.18 -2.41
N GLY A 92 13.06 5.04 -2.84
CA GLY A 92 13.81 3.81 -3.08
C GLY A 92 13.87 2.86 -1.88
N THR A 93 13.32 3.24 -0.72
CA THR A 93 13.15 2.31 0.41
C THR A 93 11.91 1.45 0.25
N VAL A 94 11.87 0.31 0.95
CA VAL A 94 10.73 -0.62 0.92
C VAL A 94 9.49 0.07 1.45
N GLY A 95 8.46 0.21 0.59
CA GLY A 95 7.19 0.85 0.95
C GLY A 95 7.12 2.34 0.60
N SER A 96 8.22 2.93 0.12
CA SER A 96 8.21 4.31 -0.35
C SER A 96 7.30 4.49 -1.57
N LEU A 97 6.65 5.65 -1.63
CA LEU A 97 5.85 6.09 -2.77
C LEU A 97 6.53 7.27 -3.44
N ALA A 98 6.52 7.28 -4.76
CA ALA A 98 7.04 8.36 -5.58
C ALA A 98 6.01 8.76 -6.63
N LEU A 99 5.98 10.05 -6.95
CA LEU A 99 5.18 10.54 -8.06
C LEU A 99 6.00 10.44 -9.34
N PHE A 100 5.43 9.80 -10.35
CA PHE A 100 6.04 9.76 -11.67
C PHE A 100 6.02 11.17 -12.28
N THR A 101 7.19 11.70 -12.62
CA THR A 101 7.31 12.93 -13.43
C THR A 101 7.15 12.55 -14.89
N PRO A 102 6.06 12.96 -15.57
CA PRO A 102 5.92 12.70 -17.00
C PRO A 102 7.04 13.41 -17.79
N PRO A 103 7.37 12.93 -19.00
CA PRO A 103 8.31 13.60 -19.89
C PRO A 103 7.97 15.09 -20.04
N ARG A 104 9.01 15.91 -20.16
CA ARG A 104 8.89 17.34 -20.46
C ARG A 104 8.08 17.54 -21.75
N ASP A 105 7.38 18.67 -21.86
CA ASP A 105 6.70 19.00 -23.12
C ASP A 105 7.71 19.29 -24.25
N GLU A 106 7.23 19.52 -25.47
CA GLU A 106 8.07 19.81 -26.65
C GLU A 106 8.98 21.04 -26.46
N ALA A 107 8.63 21.94 -25.54
CA ALA A 107 9.41 23.11 -25.18
C ALA A 107 10.37 22.85 -23.99
N GLY A 108 10.52 21.60 -23.54
CA GLY A 108 11.40 21.23 -22.44
C GLY A 108 10.89 21.61 -21.05
N ARG A 109 9.62 22.00 -20.91
CA ARG A 109 9.04 22.43 -19.64
C ARG A 109 8.51 21.24 -18.86
N GLU A 110 8.81 21.24 -17.57
CA GLU A 110 8.24 20.29 -16.62
C GLU A 110 6.83 20.74 -16.22
N LYS A 111 5.89 19.79 -16.17
CA LYS A 111 4.50 20.07 -15.76
C LYS A 111 4.36 20.02 -14.23
N TRP A 112 5.24 20.75 -13.53
CA TRP A 112 5.38 20.75 -12.06
C TRP A 112 4.05 21.00 -11.32
N GLN A 113 3.19 21.86 -11.88
CA GLN A 113 1.86 22.15 -11.34
C GLN A 113 1.00 20.89 -11.15
N ARG A 114 1.19 19.83 -11.95
CA ARG A 114 0.42 18.57 -11.82
C ARG A 114 0.74 17.85 -10.51
N HIS A 115 2.01 17.82 -10.12
CA HIS A 115 2.42 17.22 -8.84
C HIS A 115 1.98 18.07 -7.67
N GLN A 116 2.09 19.40 -7.77
CA GLN A 116 1.57 20.31 -6.74
C GLN A 116 0.06 20.14 -6.53
N ASN A 117 -0.71 20.03 -7.62
CA ASN A 117 -2.15 19.80 -7.54
C ASN A 117 -2.46 18.46 -6.88
N TYR A 118 -1.79 17.38 -7.29
CA TYR A 118 -1.96 16.08 -6.66
C TYR A 118 -1.61 16.12 -5.16
N ALA A 119 -0.48 16.71 -4.80
CA ALA A 119 -0.08 16.88 -3.40
C ALA A 119 -1.10 17.70 -2.61
N GLY A 120 -1.60 18.80 -3.18
CA GLY A 120 -2.64 19.62 -2.57
C GLY A 120 -3.97 18.87 -2.37
N HIS A 121 -4.26 17.85 -3.19
CA HIS A 121 -5.45 17.01 -3.04
C HIS A 121 -5.25 15.86 -2.05
N ILE A 122 -4.09 15.19 -2.07
CA ILE A 122 -3.85 14.04 -1.19
C ILE A 122 -3.71 14.45 0.28
N LEU A 123 -3.29 15.70 0.53
CA LEU A 123 -3.16 16.28 1.87
C LEU A 123 -4.44 16.95 2.40
N ARG A 124 -5.58 16.86 1.67
CA ARG A 124 -6.87 17.43 2.13
C ARG A 124 -7.52 16.64 3.27
N GLU A 125 -6.94 15.53 3.67
CA GLU A 125 -7.37 14.75 4.82
C GLU A 125 -6.19 14.54 5.76
N GLU A 126 -6.45 14.65 7.06
CA GLU A 126 -5.47 14.49 8.13
C GLU A 126 -5.91 13.39 9.10
N TRP A 127 -4.94 12.60 9.58
CA TRP A 127 -5.18 11.60 10.62
C TRP A 127 -5.13 12.26 11.99
N GLN A 128 -6.28 12.38 12.65
CA GLN A 128 -6.41 13.21 13.84
C GLN A 128 -7.00 12.44 15.03
N LYS A 129 -6.38 12.62 16.20
CA LYS A 129 -6.91 12.15 17.48
C LYS A 129 -8.14 12.97 17.86
N GLN A 130 -9.25 12.30 18.12
CA GLN A 130 -10.52 12.89 18.51
C GLN A 130 -10.66 12.99 20.03
N PRO A 131 -11.60 13.80 20.56
CA PRO A 131 -11.80 13.97 22.00
C PRO A 131 -12.11 12.65 22.75
N ASN A 132 -12.76 11.70 22.07
CA ASN A 132 -13.05 10.37 22.61
C ASN A 132 -11.84 9.41 22.56
N SER A 133 -10.63 9.92 22.33
CA SER A 133 -9.39 9.16 22.15
C SER A 133 -9.32 8.22 20.94
N SER A 134 -10.37 8.15 20.11
CA SER A 134 -10.29 7.48 18.80
C SER A 134 -9.47 8.31 17.81
N TYR A 135 -8.89 7.65 16.82
CA TYR A 135 -8.32 8.33 15.66
C TYR A 135 -9.20 8.11 14.45
N ARG A 136 -9.24 9.09 13.56
CA ARG A 136 -9.94 9.01 12.28
C ARG A 136 -9.35 10.01 11.29
N TRP A 137 -9.55 9.74 10.01
CA TRP A 137 -9.34 10.74 8.97
C TRP A 137 -10.42 11.84 9.06
N VAL A 138 -9.97 13.08 9.02
CA VAL A 138 -10.82 14.28 8.99
C VAL A 138 -10.36 15.22 7.88
N PRO A 139 -11.22 16.12 7.39
CA PRO A 139 -10.81 17.17 6.46
C PRO A 139 -9.67 18.01 7.05
N GLU A 140 -8.71 18.39 6.22
CA GLU A 140 -7.63 19.31 6.55
C GLU A 140 -8.16 20.57 7.28
N GLY A 141 -7.53 20.89 8.41
CA GLY A 141 -7.90 22.05 9.21
C GLY A 141 -9.21 21.90 10.00
N SER A 142 -9.74 20.68 10.11
CA SER A 142 -10.82 20.38 11.06
C SER A 142 -10.31 20.46 12.49
N ARG A 143 -11.10 21.03 13.40
CA ARG A 143 -10.78 20.99 14.83
C ARG A 143 -11.22 19.64 15.41
N PRO A 144 -10.52 19.09 16.42
CA PRO A 144 -10.97 17.89 17.11
C PRO A 144 -12.44 18.02 17.55
N GLY A 145 -13.25 17.01 17.22
CA GLY A 145 -14.70 17.02 17.51
C GLY A 145 -15.57 17.90 16.61
N HIS A 146 -15.00 18.66 15.67
CA HIS A 146 -15.73 19.50 14.73
C HIS A 146 -15.41 19.10 13.29
N LEU A 147 -16.34 18.37 12.66
CA LEU A 147 -16.19 17.97 11.28
C LEU A 147 -16.59 19.13 10.37
N ARG A 148 -15.62 19.66 9.64
CA ARG A 148 -15.93 20.60 8.56
C ARG A 148 -16.67 19.84 7.45
N SER A 149 -17.72 20.43 6.91
CA SER A 149 -18.34 19.90 5.68
C SER A 149 -17.32 19.98 4.55
N GLN A 150 -17.06 18.86 3.90
CA GLN A 150 -16.08 18.78 2.81
C GLN A 150 -16.80 18.51 1.49
N LYS A 151 -16.32 19.14 0.41
CA LYS A 151 -16.55 18.61 -0.94
C LYS A 151 -15.80 17.28 -1.04
N ALA A 152 -16.41 16.30 -1.68
CA ALA A 152 -15.82 14.98 -1.84
C ALA A 152 -14.43 15.09 -2.51
N ASN A 153 -13.40 14.54 -1.84
CA ASN A 153 -12.03 14.48 -2.34
C ASN A 153 -11.56 13.03 -2.32
N HIS A 154 -11.53 12.39 -3.48
CA HIS A 154 -11.25 10.96 -3.59
C HIS A 154 -9.79 10.63 -3.91
N TYR A 155 -8.87 11.61 -3.89
CA TYR A 155 -7.48 11.39 -4.27
C TYR A 155 -6.74 10.45 -3.31
N LEU A 156 -6.93 10.66 -2.00
CA LEU A 156 -6.32 9.81 -0.98
C LEU A 156 -6.94 8.41 -1.01
N ASP A 157 -8.27 8.30 -1.09
CA ASP A 157 -8.99 7.02 -1.27
C ASP A 157 -8.51 6.27 -2.51
N ALA A 158 -8.47 6.92 -3.67
CA ALA A 158 -8.05 6.30 -4.93
C ALA A 158 -6.60 5.80 -4.87
N THR A 159 -5.72 6.55 -4.22
CA THR A 159 -4.32 6.13 -4.03
C THR A 159 -4.24 4.93 -3.08
N ALA A 160 -5.01 4.96 -1.99
CA ALA A 160 -5.13 3.83 -1.07
C ALA A 160 -5.65 2.57 -1.77
N TYR A 161 -6.65 2.71 -2.65
CA TYR A 161 -7.23 1.60 -3.40
C TYR A 161 -6.27 1.06 -4.46
N ALA A 162 -5.48 1.91 -5.11
CA ALA A 162 -4.43 1.45 -6.01
C ALA A 162 -3.39 0.58 -5.29
N ILE A 163 -2.99 0.96 -4.07
CA ILE A 163 -2.07 0.17 -3.24
C ILE A 163 -2.74 -1.12 -2.77
N ALA A 164 -4.01 -1.07 -2.36
CA ALA A 164 -4.76 -2.25 -1.95
C ALA A 164 -4.91 -3.25 -3.11
N ALA A 165 -5.27 -2.78 -4.30
CA ALA A 165 -5.37 -3.58 -5.53
C ALA A 165 -4.07 -4.32 -5.81
N ARG A 166 -2.94 -3.59 -5.70
CA ARG A 166 -1.60 -4.15 -5.86
C ARG A 166 -1.33 -5.27 -4.86
N THR A 167 -1.69 -5.09 -3.59
CA THR A 167 -1.50 -6.13 -2.56
C THR A 167 -2.42 -7.33 -2.80
N ILE A 168 -3.69 -7.12 -3.15
CA ILE A 168 -4.66 -8.19 -3.44
C ILE A 168 -4.20 -9.04 -4.62
N TRP A 169 -3.68 -8.41 -5.68
CA TRP A 169 -3.16 -9.12 -6.86
C TRP A 169 -1.80 -9.77 -6.62
N GLY A 170 -1.20 -9.60 -5.44
CA GLY A 170 0.13 -10.14 -5.13
C GLY A 170 1.27 -9.45 -5.87
N LEU A 171 1.05 -8.23 -6.38
CA LEU A 171 2.10 -7.40 -6.99
C LEU A 171 2.96 -6.78 -5.88
N TRP A 172 4.25 -7.11 -5.89
CA TRP A 172 5.19 -6.58 -4.92
C TRP A 172 5.80 -5.27 -5.42
N THR A 173 6.07 -4.33 -4.51
CA THR A 173 6.88 -3.15 -4.78
C THR A 173 8.24 -3.66 -5.23
N ILE A 174 8.90 -2.92 -6.13
CA ILE A 174 10.30 -3.12 -6.50
C ILE A 174 11.06 -3.60 -5.25
N ARG A 175 11.40 -4.89 -5.21
CA ARG A 175 12.17 -5.42 -4.09
C ARG A 175 13.58 -4.89 -4.31
N PRO A 176 14.23 -4.28 -3.30
CA PRO A 176 15.65 -3.99 -3.42
C PRO A 176 16.33 -5.29 -3.80
N LYS A 177 17.14 -5.25 -4.86
CA LYS A 177 17.90 -6.41 -5.35
C LYS A 177 18.60 -7.00 -4.14
N GLN A 178 18.24 -8.23 -3.74
CA GLN A 178 18.91 -8.88 -2.62
C GLN A 178 20.40 -8.84 -2.95
N GLY A 179 21.18 -8.20 -2.06
CA GLY A 179 22.63 -8.24 -2.17
C GLY A 179 23.09 -9.69 -2.25
N PRO A 180 24.22 -9.99 -2.92
CA PRO A 180 24.75 -11.34 -2.94
C PRO A 180 24.83 -11.87 -1.49
N PRO A 181 24.45 -13.13 -1.25
CA PRO A 181 24.41 -13.70 0.09
C PRO A 181 25.76 -13.47 0.76
N THR A 182 25.73 -12.85 1.94
CA THR A 182 26.92 -12.62 2.75
C THR A 182 27.57 -13.98 2.97
N LYS A 183 28.79 -14.15 2.44
CA LYS A 183 29.56 -15.38 2.68
C LYS A 183 29.59 -15.61 4.20
N PRO A 184 29.29 -16.83 4.68
CA PRO A 184 29.36 -17.10 6.11
C PRO A 184 30.75 -16.71 6.59
N ALA A 185 30.80 -15.92 7.66
CA ALA A 185 32.04 -15.52 8.29
C ALA A 185 32.86 -16.78 8.58
N LYS A 186 34.08 -16.85 8.02
CA LYS A 186 35.03 -17.91 8.40
C LYS A 186 35.15 -17.87 9.91
N LYS A 187 34.79 -18.97 10.58
CA LYS A 187 35.06 -19.15 12.01
C LYS A 187 36.54 -18.78 12.25
N PRO A 188 36.87 -18.01 13.29
CA PRO A 188 38.26 -17.82 13.67
C PRO A 188 38.90 -19.20 13.81
N LEU A 189 40.08 -19.41 13.22
CA LEU A 189 40.87 -20.60 13.53
C LEU A 189 41.11 -20.60 15.03
N THR A 190 40.44 -21.49 15.75
CA THR A 190 40.85 -21.91 17.08
C THR A 190 42.27 -22.43 16.94
N ARG A 191 43.23 -21.68 17.48
CA ARG A 191 44.58 -22.18 17.74
C ARG A 191 44.44 -23.22 18.84
N ASP A 192 44.26 -24.48 18.45
CA ASP A 192 44.50 -25.60 19.34
C ASP A 192 45.99 -25.58 19.70
N ARG A 193 46.30 -25.07 20.89
CA ARG A 193 47.56 -25.35 21.58
C ARG A 193 47.49 -26.82 21.98
N GLY A 194 48.04 -27.69 21.12
CA GLY A 194 48.35 -29.07 21.51
C GLY A 194 49.27 -29.07 22.73
N PRO A 195 49.17 -30.08 23.62
CA PRO A 195 50.04 -30.19 24.77
C PRO A 195 51.49 -30.48 24.32
N PRO A 196 52.51 -29.99 25.04
CA PRO A 196 53.90 -30.21 24.66
C PRO A 196 54.29 -31.68 24.89
N SER A 197 54.72 -32.35 23.82
CA SER A 197 55.38 -33.66 23.91
C SER A 197 56.84 -33.45 24.32
N GLU A 198 57.22 -33.98 25.48
CA GLU A 198 58.62 -34.13 25.90
C GLU A 198 59.35 -35.22 25.10
N THR A 199 60.69 -35.09 25.07
CA THR A 199 61.76 -35.91 24.45
C THR A 199 62.22 -35.43 23.05
N SER A 200 63.51 -35.29 22.72
CA SER A 200 64.80 -35.38 23.42
C SER A 200 65.92 -35.10 22.38
N TRP A 201 66.82 -34.15 22.67
CA TRP A 201 68.26 -34.06 22.32
C TRP A 201 68.82 -34.42 20.91
N ILE A 202 69.66 -33.53 20.32
CA ILE A 202 71.13 -33.70 20.16
C ILE A 202 71.82 -32.47 19.50
N HIS A 203 73.00 -32.17 20.06
CA HIS A 203 74.02 -31.13 19.87
C HIS A 203 74.51 -30.73 18.46
N ARG A 204 75.14 -29.54 18.39
CA ARG A 204 76.58 -29.41 18.04
C ARG A 204 77.19 -28.04 18.43
N ARG A 205 78.27 -28.16 19.21
CA ARG A 205 79.43 -27.27 19.46
C ARG A 205 79.23 -25.98 20.23
#